data_AF-A0A963QAR7-F1
#
_entry.id   AF-A0A963QAR7-F1
#
_cell.length_a   1.000
_cell.length_b   1.000
_cell.length_c   1.000
_cell.angle_alpha   90.00
_cell.angle_beta   90.00
_cell.angle_gamma   90.00
#
_symmetry.space_group_name_H-M   'P 1'
#
loop_
_entity.id
_entity.type
_entity.pdbx_description
1 polymer ?
#
loop_
_entity_poly.entity_id
_entity_poly.type
_entity_poly.pdbx_seq_one_letter_code
_entity_poly.pdbx_strand_id
1 'polypeptide(L)' 'MATDSQTDNAAIDAFTDALWLEDGLSRNTLSAYRRDLELFAHWLRAQGLALTDVGEQHLHAYFSARHAQSKATTANRR' A
#
# COMPACT_ATOMS: atom_id res chain seq x y z
N MET A 1 3.13 12.54 -16.76
CA MET A 1 2.48 11.73 -15.71
C MET A 1 3.07 10.31 -15.62
N ALA A 2 4.39 10.15 -15.68
CA ALA A 2 5.06 8.83 -15.58
C ALA A 2 6.06 8.76 -14.41
N THR A 3 6.27 9.87 -13.71
CA THR A 3 7.23 9.99 -12.61
C THR A 3 6.70 9.42 -11.30
N ASP A 4 5.39 9.54 -11.06
CA ASP A 4 4.79 9.16 -9.77
C ASP A 4 4.89 7.65 -9.53
N SER A 5 4.79 6.85 -10.59
CA SER A 5 4.89 5.39 -10.50
C SER A 5 6.28 4.87 -10.11
N GLN A 6 7.33 5.56 -10.57
CA GLN A 6 8.72 5.22 -10.24
C GLN A 6 9.03 5.65 -8.79
N THR A 7 8.55 6.82 -8.39
CA THR A 7 8.71 7.36 -7.04
C THR A 7 7.98 6.51 -6.00
N ASP A 8 6.74 6.10 -6.30
CA ASP A 8 5.96 5.20 -5.45
C ASP A 8 6.72 3.89 -5.19
N ASN A 9 7.23 3.25 -6.26
CA ASN A 9 7.97 1.99 -6.14
C ASN A 9 9.25 2.17 -5.31
N ALA A 10 10.00 3.26 -5.53
CA ALA A 10 11.20 3.54 -4.75
C ALA A 10 10.89 3.73 -3.25
N ALA A 11 9.77 4.38 -2.92
CA ALA A 11 9.33 4.55 -1.53
C ALA A 11 8.91 3.21 -0.89
N ILE A 12 8.21 2.35 -1.63
CA ILE A 12 7.81 1.01 -1.18
C ILE A 12 9.05 0.13 -0.95
N ASP A 13 10.01 0.19 -1.85
CA ASP A 13 11.27 -0.55 -1.75
C ASP A 13 12.07 -0.12 -0.51
N ALA A 14 12.26 1.18 -0.31
CA ALA A 14 12.96 1.73 0.85
C ALA A 14 12.29 1.35 2.18
N PHE A 15 10.95 1.36 2.24
CA PHE A 15 10.19 0.93 3.41
C PHE A 15 10.34 -0.57 3.69
N THR A 16 10.29 -1.38 2.64
CA THR A 16 10.45 -2.85 2.75
C THR A 16 11.86 -3.22 3.20
N ASP A 17 12.89 -2.52 2.70
CA ASP A 17 14.29 -2.72 3.10
C ASP A 17 14.53 -2.32 4.55
N ALA A 18 13.92 -1.22 5.02
CA ALA A 18 13.98 -0.81 6.43
C ALA A 18 13.33 -1.86 7.36
N LEU A 19 12.13 -2.34 7.01
CA LEU A 19 11.44 -3.41 7.75
C LEU A 19 12.25 -4.71 7.78
N TRP A 20 12.94 -5.05 6.70
CA TRP A 20 13.79 -6.23 6.65
C TRP A 20 15.00 -6.11 7.58
N LEU A 21 15.61 -4.93 7.65
CA LEU A 21 16.79 -4.67 8.47
C LEU A 21 16.47 -4.60 9.97
N GLU A 22 15.35 -3.97 10.34
CA GLU A 22 15.00 -3.73 11.75
C GLU A 22 14.28 -4.90 12.42
N ASP A 23 13.39 -5.58 11.69
CA ASP A 23 12.40 -6.49 12.28
C ASP A 23 12.62 -7.96 11.88
N GLY A 24 13.58 -8.21 10.97
CA GLY A 24 13.92 -9.56 10.52
C GLY A 24 12.74 -10.33 9.91
N LEU A 25 11.76 -9.60 9.37
CA LEU A 25 10.52 -10.17 8.85
C LEU A 25 10.78 -11.19 7.76
N SER A 26 9.97 -12.24 7.74
CA SER A 26 10.02 -13.24 6.68
C SER A 26 9.76 -12.60 5.31
N ARG A 27 10.42 -13.11 4.26
CA ARG A 27 10.19 -12.65 2.89
C ARG A 27 8.72 -12.69 2.46
N ASN A 28 7.95 -13.65 3.00
CA ASN A 28 6.52 -13.77 2.70
C ASN A 28 5.72 -12.60 3.29
N THR A 29 6.05 -12.20 4.52
CA THR A 29 5.42 -11.06 5.19
C THR A 29 5.76 -9.76 4.46
N LEU A 30 7.04 -9.54 4.13
CA LEU A 30 7.48 -8.37 3.36
C LEU A 30 6.80 -8.30 1.99
N SER A 31 6.67 -9.44 1.29
CA SER A 31 5.98 -9.48 0.00
C SER A 31 4.48 -9.17 0.12
N ALA A 32 3.83 -9.57 1.21
CA ALA A 32 2.43 -9.22 1.46
C ALA A 32 2.27 -7.72 1.69
N TYR A 33 3.14 -7.11 2.52
CA TYR A 33 3.16 -5.67 2.74
C TYR A 33 3.44 -4.89 1.45
N ARG A 34 4.44 -5.30 0.65
CA ARG A 34 4.71 -4.68 -0.66
C ARG A 34 3.46 -4.71 -1.55
N ARG A 35 2.79 -5.86 -1.64
CA ARG A 35 1.57 -6.01 -2.44
C ARG A 35 0.45 -5.06 -1.98
N ASP A 36 0.25 -4.93 -0.68
CA ASP A 36 -0.77 -4.03 -0.13
C ASP A 36 -0.44 -2.55 -0.39
N LEU A 37 0.84 -2.17 -0.29
CA LEU A 37 1.29 -0.81 -0.62
C LEU A 37 1.17 -0.51 -2.12
N GLU A 38 1.49 -1.46 -3.00
CA GLU A 38 1.30 -1.33 -4.45
C GLU A 38 -0.19 -1.11 -4.81
N LEU A 39 -1.10 -1.85 -4.16
CA LEU A 39 -2.54 -1.67 -4.34
C LEU A 39 -3.01 -0.28 -3.91
N PHE A 40 -2.48 0.21 -2.79
CA PHE A 40 -2.79 1.55 -2.30
C PHE A 40 -2.23 2.63 -3.24
N ALA A 41 -0.98 2.50 -3.70
CA ALA A 41 -0.37 3.38 -4.69
C ALA A 41 -1.20 3.44 -5.97
N HIS A 42 -1.64 2.29 -6.47
CA HIS A 42 -2.49 2.20 -7.65
C HIS A 42 -3.81 2.95 -7.47
N TRP A 43 -4.46 2.81 -6.31
CA TRP A 43 -5.70 3.53 -6.01
C TRP A 43 -5.48 5.05 -5.91
N LEU A 44 -4.36 5.50 -5.33
CA LEU A 44 -4.00 6.91 -5.24
C LEU A 44 -3.75 7.54 -6.61
N ARG A 45 -3.14 6.80 -7.54
CA ARG A 45 -2.96 7.28 -8.93
C ARG A 45 -4.29 7.58 -9.60
N ALA A 46 -5.35 6.81 -9.32
CA ALA A 46 -6.69 7.12 -9.82
C ALA A 46 -7.24 8.46 -9.29
N GLN A 47 -6.67 8.98 -8.20
CA GLN A 47 -6.98 10.29 -7.62
C GLN A 47 -5.96 11.37 -7.99
N GLY A 48 -4.93 11.03 -8.78
CA GLY A 48 -3.84 11.94 -9.12
C GLY A 48 -2.90 12.26 -7.96
N LEU A 49 -2.82 11.38 -6.95
CA LEU A 49 -1.97 11.52 -5.77
C LEU A 49 -0.79 10.55 -5.83
N ALA A 50 0.36 10.99 -5.31
CA ALA A 50 1.54 10.16 -5.08
C ALA A 50 1.60 9.68 -3.62
N LEU A 51 2.32 8.59 -3.35
CA LEU A 51 2.46 8.04 -1.98
C LEU A 51 3.03 9.07 -0.99
N THR A 52 3.89 9.97 -1.47
CA THR A 52 4.56 10.99 -0.66
C THR A 52 3.63 12.11 -0.19
N ASP A 53 2.51 12.32 -0.87
CA ASP A 53 1.53 13.38 -0.57
C ASP A 53 0.30 12.83 0.19
N VAL A 54 0.38 11.57 0.62
CA VAL A 54 -0.70 10.91 1.37
C VAL A 54 -0.75 11.42 2.80
N GLY A 55 -1.83 12.14 3.13
CA GLY A 55 -2.29 12.32 4.50
C GLY A 55 -3.30 11.26 4.97
N GLU A 56 -3.65 11.34 6.26
CA GLU A 56 -4.59 10.42 6.95
C GLU A 56 -5.96 10.33 6.25
N GLN A 57 -6.47 11.43 5.72
CA GLN A 57 -7.72 11.50 4.97
C GLN A 57 -7.78 10.55 3.76
N HIS A 58 -6.65 10.34 3.08
CA HIS A 58 -6.58 9.42 1.94
C HIS A 58 -6.58 7.96 2.41
N LEU A 59 -6.02 7.67 3.59
CA LEU A 59 -6.14 6.36 4.24
C LEU A 59 -7.60 6.04 4.54
N HIS A 60 -8.32 6.97 5.19
CA HIS A 60 -9.74 6.82 5.49
C HIS A 60 -10.59 6.64 4.23
N ALA A 61 -10.29 7.42 3.18
CA ALA A 61 -10.97 7.30 1.89
C ALA A 61 -10.66 5.96 1.20
N TYR A 62 -9.42 5.46 1.30
CA TYR A 62 -9.04 4.15 0.77
C TYR A 62 -9.74 3.01 1.51
N PHE A 63 -9.78 3.05 2.84
CA PHE A 63 -10.53 2.09 3.63
C PHE A 63 -12.01 2.13 3.25
N SER A 64 -12.61 3.30 3.09
CA SER A 64 -14.00 3.46 2.66
C SER A 64 -14.24 2.87 1.26
N ALA A 65 -13.33 3.11 0.31
CA ALA A 65 -13.41 2.57 -1.05
C ALA A 65 -13.24 1.04 -1.07
N ARG A 66 -12.32 0.48 -0.28
CA ARG A 66 -12.11 -0.97 -0.13
C ARG A 66 -13.23 -1.65 0.67
N HIS A 67 -13.87 -0.94 1.60
CA HIS A 67 -15.07 -1.40 2.30
C HIS A 67 -16.30 -1.45 1.39
N ALA A 68 -16.47 -0.47 0.49
CA ALA A 68 -17.51 -0.50 -0.52
C ALA A 68 -17.35 -1.69 -1.49
N GLN A 69 -16.12 -2.12 -1.76
CA GLN A 69 -15.80 -3.30 -2.58
C GLN A 69 -15.84 -4.63 -1.80
N SER A 70 -15.81 -4.62 -0.47
CA SER A 70 -15.77 -5.83 0.39
C SER A 70 -17.11 -6.17 1.04
N LYS A 71 -18.21 -5.97 0.32
CA LYS A 71 -19.41 -6.79 0.59
C LYS A 71 -19.04 -8.25 0.29
N ALA A 72 -18.72 -8.98 1.36
CA ALA A 72 -18.53 -10.42 1.46
C ALA A 72 -17.27 -11.01 0.79
N THR A 73 -16.17 -11.08 1.53
CA THR A 73 -15.43 -12.36 1.66
C THR A 73 -14.81 -12.44 3.05
N THR A 74 -15.47 -13.24 3.89
CA THR A 74 -14.93 -13.81 5.13
C THR A 74 -13.69 -14.65 4.79
N ALA A 75 -12.50 -14.27 5.24
CA ALA A 75 -11.31 -15.11 5.04
C ALA A 75 -10.09 -14.82 5.96
N ASN A 76 -10.24 -14.21 7.14
CA ASN A 76 -9.06 -14.09 8.04
C ASN A 76 -9.34 -14.13 9.55
N ARG A 77 -10.21 -15.05 10.00
CA ARG A 77 -10.23 -15.47 11.42
C ARG A 77 -10.45 -16.97 11.51
N ARG A 78 -9.37 -17.74 11.65
CA ARG A 78 -9.34 -19.02 12.36
C ARG A 78 -8.05 -19.11 13.14
#